data_AF-A0A955FAT0-F1
#
_entry.id   AF-A0A955FAT0-F1
#
_cell.length_a   1.000
_cell.length_b   1.000
_cell.length_c   1.000
_cell.angle_alpha   90.00
_cell.angle_beta   90.00
_cell.angle_gamma   90.00
#
_symmetry.space_group_name_H-M   'P 1'
#
loop_
_entity.id
_entity.type
_entity.pdbx_description
1 polymer ?
#
loop_
_entity_poly.entity_id
_entity_poly.type
_entity_poly.pdbx_seq_one_letter_code
_entity_poly.pdbx_strand_id
1 'polypeptide(L)' 'GEPFDPNAEWQGMPEFQQEDLTGIKCIVHFENESDMKDFEKLVGQHIPDNTKSIWYPKKEWADMASLRYVNES' A
#
# COMPACT_ATOMS: atom_id res chain seq x y z
N GLY A 1 23.37 4.30 -43.09
CA GLY A 1 23.26 4.02 -41.65
C GLY A 1 21.86 3.49 -41.44
N GLU A 2 21.75 2.30 -40.87
CA GLU A 2 20.46 1.66 -40.61
C GLU A 2 19.66 2.49 -39.58
N PRO A 3 18.32 2.55 -39.69
CA PRO A 3 17.49 3.31 -38.77
C PRO A 3 17.47 2.65 -37.38
N PHE A 4 17.74 3.44 -36.35
CA PHE A 4 17.57 3.05 -34.95
C PHE A 4 16.09 2.80 -34.69
N ASP A 5 15.71 1.55 -34.46
CA ASP A 5 14.34 1.14 -34.17
C ASP A 5 14.17 0.92 -32.66
N PRO A 6 13.65 1.90 -31.90
CA PRO A 6 13.53 1.82 -30.43
C PRO A 6 12.57 0.72 -29.97
N ASN A 7 11.76 0.17 -30.88
CA ASN A 7 10.79 -0.88 -30.59
C ASN A 7 11.42 -2.28 -30.54
N ALA A 8 12.61 -2.47 -31.10
CA ALA A 8 13.37 -3.72 -31.03
C ALA A 8 13.90 -3.99 -29.61
N GLU A 9 14.26 -2.93 -28.87
CA GLU A 9 14.81 -2.99 -27.51
C GLU A 9 13.75 -3.35 -26.44
N TRP A 10 12.46 -3.31 -26.80
CA TRP A 10 11.33 -3.58 -25.89
C TRP A 10 10.69 -4.96 -26.13
N GLN A 11 11.20 -5.74 -27.08
CA GLN A 11 10.73 -7.10 -27.37
C GLN A 11 11.18 -8.06 -26.26
N GLY A 12 10.28 -8.35 -25.31
CA GLY A 12 10.52 -9.34 -24.26
C GLY A 12 10.50 -8.79 -22.83
N MET A 13 10.15 -7.52 -22.62
CA MET A 13 9.77 -7.10 -21.26
C MET A 13 8.48 -7.82 -20.87
N PRO A 14 8.49 -8.63 -19.80
CA PRO A 14 7.28 -9.27 -19.32
C PRO A 14 6.25 -8.19 -18.95
N GLU A 15 4.98 -8.43 -19.31
CA GLU A 15 3.88 -7.58 -18.88
C GLU A 15 3.87 -7.59 -17.33
N PHE A 16 4.14 -6.44 -16.71
CA PHE A 16 4.09 -6.29 -15.27
C PHE A 16 2.63 -6.47 -14.81
N GLN A 17 2.28 -7.67 -14.38
CA GLN A 17 0.98 -7.97 -13.77
C GLN A 17 1.01 -7.56 -12.31
N GLN A 18 0.54 -6.34 -12.02
CA GLN A 18 0.26 -5.93 -10.65
C GLN A 18 -1.07 -6.56 -10.22
N GLU A 19 -1.03 -7.50 -9.27
CA GLU A 19 -2.25 -7.96 -8.61
C GLU A 19 -2.95 -6.76 -7.96
N ASP A 20 -4.27 -6.64 -8.18
CA ASP A 20 -5.07 -5.58 -7.56
C ASP A 20 -5.19 -5.85 -6.05
N LEU A 21 -4.24 -5.30 -5.30
CA LEU A 21 -4.22 -5.32 -3.84
C LEU A 21 -5.06 -4.18 -3.25
N THR A 22 -6.00 -3.63 -4.02
CA THR A 22 -6.80 -2.48 -3.63
C THR A 22 -7.77 -2.89 -2.51
N GLY A 23 -7.50 -2.42 -1.30
CA GLY A 23 -8.41 -2.63 -0.16
C GLY A 23 -9.71 -1.85 -0.34
N ILE A 24 -10.81 -2.40 0.18
CA ILE A 24 -12.09 -1.68 0.25
C ILE A 24 -11.95 -0.55 1.29
N LYS A 25 -12.22 0.69 0.89
CA LYS A 25 -12.11 1.87 1.76
C LYS A 25 -13.47 2.29 2.31
N CYS A 26 -13.53 2.52 3.61
CA CYS A 26 -14.64 3.20 4.29
C CYS A 26 -14.10 4.48 4.98
N ILE A 27 -14.89 5.55 4.99
CA ILE A 27 -14.57 6.80 5.68
C ILE A 27 -15.60 6.96 6.80
N VAL A 28 -15.12 7.12 8.03
CA VAL A 28 -15.95 7.33 9.22
C VAL A 28 -15.62 8.71 9.78
N HIS A 29 -16.64 9.55 9.95
CA HIS A 29 -16.52 10.84 10.63
C HIS A 29 -16.95 10.67 12.08
N PHE A 30 -16.11 11.09 13.01
CA PHE A 30 -16.40 11.11 14.44
C PHE A 30 -16.80 12.52 14.87
N GLU A 31 -17.74 12.63 15.80
CA GLU A 31 -18.15 13.92 16.34
C GLU A 31 -17.12 14.45 17.34
N ASN A 32 -16.56 13.58 18.18
CA ASN A 32 -15.53 13.92 19.16
C ASN A 32 -14.43 12.86 19.26
N GLU A 33 -13.32 13.21 19.92
CA GLU A 33 -12.21 12.29 20.20
C GLU A 33 -12.64 11.08 21.06
N SER A 34 -13.68 11.22 21.89
CA SER A 34 -14.20 10.09 22.67
C SER A 34 -14.81 9.01 21.77
N ASP A 35 -15.56 9.39 20.75
CA ASP A 35 -16.15 8.45 19.79
C ASP A 35 -15.08 7.72 18.99
N MET A 36 -13.99 8.41 18.65
CA MET A 36 -12.81 7.77 18.05
C MET A 36 -12.22 6.73 19.00
N LYS A 37 -12.05 7.05 20.29
CA LYS A 37 -11.53 6.09 21.29
C LYS A 37 -12.42 4.89 21.52
N ASP A 38 -13.74 5.07 21.49
CA ASP A 38 -14.66 3.94 21.59
C ASP A 38 -14.65 3.09 20.31
N PHE A 39 -14.46 3.69 19.15
CA PHE A 39 -14.21 2.96 17.91
C PHE A 39 -12.92 2.15 17.97
N GLU A 40 -11.81 2.70 18.49
CA GLU A 40 -10.55 1.97 18.70
C GLU A 40 -10.74 0.71 19.56
N LYS A 41 -11.52 0.81 20.64
CA LYS A 41 -11.86 -0.34 21.50
C LYS A 41 -12.73 -1.35 20.77
N LEU A 42 -13.70 -0.88 19.98
CA LEU A 42 -14.63 -1.71 19.21
C LEU A 42 -13.88 -2.56 18.18
N VAL A 43 -12.94 -1.96 17.43
CA VAL A 43 -12.12 -2.68 16.45
C VAL A 43 -10.96 -3.45 17.09
N GLY A 44 -10.70 -3.26 18.38
CA GLY A 44 -9.58 -3.87 19.10
C GLY A 44 -8.21 -3.45 18.57
N GLN A 45 -8.12 -2.27 17.95
CA GLN A 45 -6.92 -1.74 17.33
C GLN A 45 -6.72 -0.29 17.77
N HIS A 46 -5.53 0.02 18.27
CA HIS A 46 -5.14 1.40 18.57
C HIS A 46 -4.92 2.18 17.27
N ILE A 47 -5.54 3.35 17.15
CA ILE A 47 -5.42 4.26 16.02
C ILE A 47 -4.66 5.49 16.52
N PRO A 48 -3.37 5.63 16.18
CA PRO A 48 -2.61 6.82 16.57
C PRO A 48 -3.14 8.05 15.84
N ASP A 49 -3.17 9.22 16.48
CA ASP A 49 -3.61 10.50 15.89
C ASP A 49 -2.88 10.87 14.60
N ASN A 50 -1.64 10.40 14.44
CA ASN A 50 -0.82 10.66 13.25
C ASN A 50 -1.14 9.73 12.06
N THR A 51 -2.03 8.75 12.24
CA THR A 51 -2.36 7.74 11.22
C THR A 51 -3.62 8.14 10.46
N LYS A 52 -3.51 8.33 9.14
CA LYS A 52 -4.63 8.73 8.28
C LYS A 52 -5.60 7.58 7.95
N SER A 53 -5.21 6.33 8.18
CA SER A 53 -5.99 5.14 7.83
C SER A 53 -5.41 3.88 8.47
N ILE A 54 -6.28 2.98 8.92
CA ILE A 54 -5.90 1.65 9.37
C ILE A 54 -6.42 0.58 8.41
N TRP A 55 -5.73 -0.56 8.36
CA TRP A 55 -6.24 -1.77 7.75
C TRP A 55 -7.00 -2.59 8.79
N TYR A 56 -8.15 -3.12 8.40
CA TYR A 56 -8.94 -4.03 9.21
C TYR A 56 -9.34 -5.26 8.37
N PRO A 57 -9.15 -6.50 8.86
CA PRO A 57 -8.46 -6.85 10.12
C PRO A 57 -6.99 -6.42 10.10
N LYS A 58 -6.37 -6.23 11.28
CA LYS A 58 -5.00 -5.72 11.43
C LYS A 58 -4.05 -6.45 10.49
N LYS A 59 -3.57 -5.74 9.47
CA LYS A 59 -2.57 -6.27 8.56
C LYS A 59 -1.21 -6.11 9.22
N GLU A 60 -0.49 -7.20 9.41
CA GLU A 60 0.92 -7.12 9.78
C GLU A 60 1.66 -6.52 8.58
N TRP A 61 2.24 -5.34 8.77
CA TRP A 61 3.06 -4.74 7.72
C TRP A 61 4.28 -5.62 7.57
N ALA A 62 4.38 -6.35 6.45
CA ALA A 62 5.65 -6.90 6.03
C ALA A 62 6.62 -5.71 5.90
N ASP A 63 7.73 -5.75 6.61
CA ASP A 63 8.73 -4.69 6.67
C ASP A 63 9.15 -4.30 5.24
N MET A 64 8.57 -3.22 4.71
CA MET A 64 8.85 -2.74 3.34
C MET A 64 10.28 -2.19 3.25
N ALA A 65 10.97 -1.98 4.38
CA ALA A 65 12.38 -1.64 4.41
C ALA A 65 13.27 -2.84 4.01
N SER A 66 12.85 -4.07 4.30
CA SER A 66 13.51 -5.31 3.89
C SER A 66 13.34 -5.62 2.40
N LEU A 67 12.32 -5.05 1.74
CA LEU A 67 12.07 -5.20 0.29
C LEU A 67 12.84 -4.20 -0.58
N ARG A 68 13.80 -3.45 -0.03
CA ARG A 68 14.71 -2.66 -0.86
C ARG A 68 15.54 -3.62 -1.71
N TYR A 69 15.28 -3.65 -3.01
CA TYR A 69 16.13 -4.30 -4.00
C TYR A 69 17.56 -3.81 -3.81
N VAL A 70 18.44 -4.68 -3.33
CA VAL A 70 19.88 -4.51 -3.46
C VAL A 70 20.19 -4.71 -4.94
N ASN A 71 20.23 -3.61 -5.68
CA ASN A 71 20.87 -3.59 -7.00
C ASN A 71 22.38 -3.63 -6.74
N GLU A 72 22.93 -4.83 -6.54
CA GLU A 72 24.37 -5.05 -6.64
C GLU A 72 24.76 -4.88 -8.11
N SER A 73 25.52 -3.82 -8.40
CA SER A 73 26.26 -3.61 -9.66
C SER A 73 27.73 -3.42 -9.33
#